data_AF-A0A931HRU5-F1
#
_entry.id   AF-A0A931HRU5-F1
#
_cell.length_a   1.000
_cell.length_b   1.000
_cell.length_c   1.000
_cell.angle_alpha   90.00
_cell.angle_beta   90.00
_cell.angle_gamma   90.00
#
_symmetry.space_group_name_H-M   'P 1'
#
loop_
_entity.id
_entity.type
_entity.pdbx_description
1 polymer ?
#
loop_
_entity_poly.entity_id
_entity_poly.type
_entity_poly.pdbx_seq_one_letter_code
_entity_poly.pdbx_strand_id
1 'polypeptide(L)'
;MTAGLGVTIGWANAVAAAIVPERPDDPTVLRRPTVVRLHDDGTAELGHETGTRVFTDFVHRVGDPVGILSEDGTSVTGEDLTATAVSCLLHASPPHGAATVCSGHVAG
;
A
#
# COMPACT_ATOMS: atom_id res chain seq x y z
N MET A 1 11.46 12.59 -19.93
CA MET A 1 11.22 13.29 -18.65
C MET A 1 10.39 12.36 -17.78
N THR A 2 10.82 12.09 -16.55
CA THR A 2 10.20 11.07 -15.70
C THR A 2 9.23 11.74 -14.72
N ALA A 3 8.03 11.18 -14.57
CA ALA A 3 7.10 11.62 -13.53
C ALA A 3 7.61 11.15 -12.18
N GLY A 4 7.56 12.03 -11.18
CA GLY A 4 7.93 11.70 -9.80
C GLY A 4 6.72 11.10 -9.09
N LEU A 5 6.90 9.96 -8.43
CA LEU A 5 5.87 9.35 -7.60
C LEU A 5 6.33 9.27 -6.15
N GLY A 6 5.56 9.86 -5.25
CA GLY A 6 5.69 9.66 -3.81
C GLY A 6 4.61 8.70 -3.31
N VAL A 7 5.01 7.64 -2.61
CA VAL A 7 4.10 6.70 -1.95
C VAL A 7 4.27 6.80 -0.45
N THR A 8 3.17 6.94 0.28
CA THR A 8 3.13 6.90 1.74
C THR A 8 2.18 5.80 2.19
N ILE A 9 2.68 4.86 3.00
CA ILE A 9 1.85 3.86 3.67
C ILE A 9 1.72 4.27 5.13
N GLY A 10 0.54 4.77 5.50
CA GLY A 10 0.17 5.03 6.88
C GLY A 10 -0.71 3.92 7.43
N TRP A 11 -0.97 3.96 8.74
CA TRP A 11 -1.81 2.95 9.40
C TRP A 11 -3.24 2.89 8.84
N ALA A 12 -3.92 4.03 8.71
CA ALA A 12 -5.30 4.05 8.25
C ALA A 12 -5.42 4.21 6.73
N ASN A 13 -4.45 4.90 6.10
CA ASN A 13 -4.51 5.22 4.68
C ASN A 13 -3.15 5.12 4.00
N ALA A 14 -3.18 4.59 2.78
CA ALA A 14 -2.11 4.62 1.82
C ALA A 14 -2.38 5.73 0.80
N VAL A 15 -1.34 6.49 0.47
CA VAL A 15 -1.43 7.65 -0.41
C VAL A 15 -0.32 7.59 -1.46
N ALA A 16 -0.68 7.74 -2.73
CA ALA A 16 0.24 7.93 -3.84
C ALA A 16 0.02 9.33 -4.41
N ALA A 17 1.09 10.09 -4.58
CA ALA A 17 1.08 11.41 -5.19
C ALA A 17 2.02 11.41 -6.40
N ALA A 18 1.45 11.54 -7.60
CA ALA A 18 2.19 11.57 -8.85
C ALA A 18 2.26 13.00 -9.38
N ILE A 19 3.47 13.43 -9.72
CA ILE A 19 3.74 14.71 -10.39
C ILE A 19 4.21 14.41 -11.80
N VAL A 20 3.40 14.81 -12.79
CA VAL A 20 3.77 14.70 -14.20
C VAL A 20 4.45 15.99 -14.67
N PRO A 21 5.48 15.93 -15.53
CA PRO A 21 6.23 17.11 -15.93
C PRO A 21 5.39 18.12 -16.70
N GLU A 22 4.32 17.67 -17.38
CA GLU A 22 3.39 18.56 -18.09
C GLU A 22 2.55 19.42 -17.14
N ARG A 23 2.41 19.03 -15.87
CA ARG A 23 1.61 19.75 -14.88
C ARG A 23 2.19 19.61 -13.46
N PRO A 24 3.33 20.26 -13.18
CA PRO A 24 4.04 20.10 -11.90
C PRO A 24 3.25 20.65 -10.70
N ASP A 25 2.38 21.64 -10.92
CA ASP A 25 1.59 22.30 -9.87
C ASP A 25 0.25 21.61 -9.55
N ASP A 26 -0.06 20.47 -10.20
CA ASP A 26 -1.32 19.74 -10.03
C ASP A 26 -1.03 18.23 -9.88
N PRO A 27 -0.58 17.81 -8.69
CA PRO A 27 -0.29 16.41 -8.43
C PRO A 27 -1.57 15.57 -8.47
N THR A 28 -1.52 14.43 -9.12
CA THR A 28 -2.57 13.42 -9.02
C THR A 28 -2.38 12.64 -7.72
N VAL A 29 -3.35 12.77 -6.79
CA VAL A 29 -3.32 12.09 -5.50
C VAL A 29 -4.32 10.94 -5.47
N LEU A 30 -3.83 9.72 -5.28
CA LEU A 30 -4.62 8.52 -5.04
C LEU A 30 -4.56 8.19 -3.55
N ARG A 31 -5.72 8.09 -2.89
CA ARG A 31 -5.84 7.65 -1.49
C ARG A 31 -6.65 6.37 -1.41
N ARG A 32 -6.17 5.40 -0.64
CA ARG A 32 -6.84 4.13 -0.36
C ARG A 32 -6.76 3.80 1.14
N PRO A 33 -7.78 3.14 1.72
CA PRO A 33 -7.64 2.54 3.04
C PRO A 33 -6.46 1.56 3.07
N THR A 34 -5.72 1.50 4.19
CA THR A 34 -4.60 0.56 4.37
C THR A 34 -5.14 -0.82 4.76
N VAL A 35 -5.82 -1.44 3.81
CA VAL A 35 -6.44 -2.74 3.95
C VAL A 35 -6.05 -3.56 2.74
N VAL A 36 -5.28 -4.63 2.96
CA VAL A 36 -4.83 -5.50 1.88
C VAL A 36 -5.74 -6.71 1.85
N ARG A 37 -6.33 -6.93 0.67
CA ARG A 37 -7.05 -8.16 0.37
C ARG A 37 -6.20 -9.02 -0.54
N LEU A 38 -5.89 -10.22 -0.09
CA LEU A 38 -5.27 -11.25 -0.92
C LEU A 38 -6.38 -12.10 -1.55
N HIS A 39 -6.24 -12.41 -2.82
CA HIS A 39 -7.11 -13.33 -3.51
C HIS A 39 -6.48 -14.71 -3.61
N ASP A 40 -7.28 -15.73 -3.91
CA ASP A 40 -6.80 -17.10 -4.03
C ASP A 40 -5.98 -17.32 -5.30
N ASP A 41 -6.18 -16.50 -6.33
CA ASP A 41 -5.36 -16.46 -7.55
C ASP A 41 -3.99 -15.79 -7.35
N GLY A 42 -3.66 -15.36 -6.12
CA GLY A 42 -2.39 -14.74 -5.77
C GLY A 42 -2.30 -13.25 -6.10
N THR A 43 -3.37 -12.64 -6.60
CA THR A 43 -3.46 -11.18 -6.73
C THR A 43 -3.79 -10.53 -5.40
N ALA A 44 -3.50 -9.23 -5.31
CA ALA A 44 -3.79 -8.42 -4.13
C ALA A 44 -4.47 -7.11 -4.53
N GLU A 45 -5.39 -6.66 -3.70
CA GLU A 45 -6.06 -5.37 -3.83
C GLU A 45 -5.94 -4.54 -2.56
N LEU A 46 -5.81 -3.24 -2.73
CA LEU A 46 -5.69 -2.29 -1.63
C LEU A 46 -6.96 -1.44 -1.47
N GLY A 47 -7.42 -1.36 -0.22
CA GLY A 47 -8.58 -0.57 0.18
C GLY A 47 -9.91 -1.29 0.02
N HIS A 48 -9.91 -2.62 0.05
CA HIS A 48 -11.13 -3.43 0.00
C HIS A 48 -11.29 -4.23 1.29
N GLU A 49 -12.35 -3.92 2.03
CA GLU A 49 -12.62 -4.47 3.37
C GLU A 49 -13.30 -5.85 3.34
N THR A 50 -13.71 -6.34 2.16
CA THR A 50 -14.57 -7.52 2.02
C THR A 50 -13.81 -8.72 1.45
N GLY A 51 -13.83 -9.86 2.14
CA GLY A 51 -13.24 -11.12 1.66
C GLY A 51 -12.77 -12.00 2.82
N THR A 52 -12.28 -13.20 2.53
CA THR A 52 -11.75 -14.15 3.53
C THR A 52 -10.28 -13.91 3.90
N ARG A 53 -9.54 -13.21 3.03
CA ARG A 53 -8.12 -12.88 3.20
C ARG A 53 -7.90 -11.37 3.26
N VAL A 54 -8.48 -10.74 4.27
CA VAL A 54 -8.41 -9.29 4.51
C VAL A 54 -7.49 -9.02 5.69
N PHE A 55 -6.49 -8.16 5.49
CA PHE A 55 -5.49 -7.80 6.48
C PHE A 55 -5.51 -6.30 6.74
N THR A 56 -5.62 -5.95 8.00
CA THR A 56 -5.59 -4.58 8.52
C THR A 56 -4.48 -4.45 9.56
N ASP A 57 -4.14 -3.22 9.97
CA ASP A 57 -3.17 -2.94 11.04
C ASP A 57 -1.73 -3.45 10.79
N PHE A 58 -1.44 -3.92 9.57
CA PHE A 58 -0.19 -4.61 9.28
C PHE A 58 1.07 -3.73 9.35
N VAL A 59 0.88 -2.41 9.22
CA VAL A 59 1.96 -1.42 9.34
C VAL A 59 2.59 -1.45 10.75
N HIS A 60 1.80 -1.72 11.79
CA HIS A 60 2.31 -1.81 13.16
C HIS A 60 3.10 -3.10 13.44
N ARG A 61 2.97 -4.10 12.56
CA ARG A 61 3.62 -5.40 12.65
C ARG A 61 4.86 -5.50 11.76
N VAL A 62 5.27 -4.42 11.10
CA VAL A 62 6.52 -4.37 10.35
C VAL A 62 7.68 -4.52 11.34
N GLY A 63 8.49 -5.57 11.18
CA GLY A 63 9.54 -5.97 12.11
C GLY A 63 9.07 -6.84 13.30
N ASP A 64 7.77 -7.15 13.40
CA ASP A 64 7.27 -8.17 14.33
C ASP A 64 7.49 -9.57 13.70
N PRO A 65 8.18 -10.51 14.37
CA PRO A 65 8.34 -11.87 13.88
C PRO A 65 7.00 -12.64 13.81
N VAL A 66 5.96 -12.16 14.48
CA VAL A 66 4.62 -12.74 14.45
C VAL A 66 3.85 -12.22 13.24
N GLY A 67 3.57 -13.12 12.29
CA GLY A 67 2.71 -12.83 11.16
C GLY A 67 1.25 -12.59 11.56
N ILE A 68 0.52 -11.87 10.71
CA ILE A 68 -0.89 -11.54 10.89
C ILE A 68 -1.70 -12.69 10.31
N LEU A 69 -2.63 -13.22 11.10
CA LEU A 69 -3.47 -14.33 10.71
C LEU A 69 -4.77 -13.81 10.09
N SER A 70 -5.12 -14.33 8.91
CA SER A 70 -6.45 -14.13 8.34
C SER A 70 -7.46 -15.15 8.84
N GLU A 71 -8.75 -14.90 8.61
CA GLU A 71 -9.84 -15.85 8.89
C GLU A 71 -9.65 -17.21 8.21
N ASP A 72 -8.99 -17.23 7.05
CA ASP A 72 -8.67 -18.45 6.29
C ASP A 72 -7.48 -19.25 6.88
N GLY A 73 -6.88 -18.78 8.00
CA GLY A 73 -5.72 -19.39 8.63
C GLY A 73 -4.37 -19.08 7.95
N THR A 74 -4.37 -18.26 6.90
CA THR A 74 -3.15 -17.80 6.24
C THR A 74 -2.43 -16.78 7.13
N SER A 75 -1.12 -16.95 7.34
CA SER A 75 -0.28 -16.01 8.08
C SER A 75 0.67 -15.29 7.13
N VAL A 76 0.67 -13.94 7.18
CA VAL A 76 1.52 -13.09 6.35
C VAL A 76 2.23 -12.07 7.23
N THR A 77 3.50 -11.78 6.97
CA THR A 77 4.26 -10.80 7.77
C THR A 77 3.79 -9.37 7.46
N GLY A 78 3.92 -8.47 8.44
CA GLY A 78 3.59 -7.06 8.25
C GLY A 78 4.39 -6.39 7.12
N GLU A 79 5.65 -6.82 6.95
CA GLU A 79 6.54 -6.36 5.87
C GLU A 79 6.03 -6.77 4.49
N ASP A 80 5.61 -8.03 4.33
CA ASP A 80 5.10 -8.54 3.05
C ASP A 80 3.77 -7.89 2.68
N LEU A 81 2.87 -7.69 3.66
CA LEU A 81 1.64 -6.94 3.46
C LEU A 81 1.90 -5.47 3.11
N THR A 82 2.91 -4.85 3.71
CA THR A 82 3.32 -3.48 3.39
C THR A 82 3.88 -3.39 1.97
N ALA A 83 4.76 -4.32 1.57
CA ALA A 83 5.27 -4.40 0.22
C ALA A 83 4.14 -4.63 -0.81
N THR A 84 3.18 -5.50 -0.47
CA THR A 84 1.99 -5.76 -1.27
C THR A 84 1.14 -4.50 -1.43
N ALA A 85 0.88 -3.78 -0.33
CA ALA A 85 0.14 -2.52 -0.36
C ALA A 85 0.83 -1.48 -1.26
N VAL A 86 2.15 -1.33 -1.14
CA VAL A 86 2.95 -0.46 -2.01
C VAL A 86 2.79 -0.88 -3.47
N SER A 87 2.94 -2.17 -3.78
CA SER A 87 2.80 -2.70 -5.14
C SER A 87 1.42 -2.39 -5.74
N CYS A 88 0.34 -2.65 -5.00
CA CYS A 88 -1.02 -2.33 -5.42
C CYS A 88 -1.19 -0.82 -5.70
N LEU A 89 -0.62 0.03 -4.85
CA LEU A 89 -0.74 1.48 -4.99
C LEU A 89 0.08 2.02 -6.17
N LEU A 90 1.27 1.46 -6.41
CA LEU A 90 2.08 1.74 -7.60
C LEU A 90 1.31 1.36 -8.87
N HIS A 91 0.72 0.16 -8.90
CA HIS A 91 -0.04 -0.34 -10.04
C HIS A 91 -1.30 0.49 -10.33
N ALA A 92 -1.93 1.04 -9.28
CA ALA A 92 -3.09 1.92 -9.41
C ALA A 92 -2.73 3.38 -9.74
N SER A 93 -1.45 3.76 -9.65
CA SER A 93 -1.01 5.12 -9.93
C SER A 93 -0.74 5.36 -11.43
N PRO A 94 -0.79 6.62 -11.90
CA PRO A 94 -0.45 6.97 -13.29
C PRO A 94 0.98 6.51 -13.65
N PRO A 95 1.29 6.27 -14.94
CA PRO A 95 2.62 5.83 -15.36
C PRO A 95 3.70 6.81 -14.88
N HIS A 96 4.69 6.25 -14.18
CA HIS A 96 5.78 6.95 -13.52
C HIS A 96 7.09 6.22 -13.82
N GLY A 97 8.22 6.90 -13.70
CA GLY A 97 9.51 6.21 -13.75
C GLY A 97 9.99 5.90 -12.35
N ALA A 98 10.70 6.85 -11.73
CA ALA A 98 11.21 6.66 -10.37
C ALA A 98 10.10 6.89 -9.32
N ALA A 99 9.88 5.89 -8.46
CA ALA A 99 9.01 5.99 -7.31
C ALA A 99 9.84 6.06 -6.02
N THR A 100 9.48 6.97 -5.12
CA THR A 100 10.01 7.05 -3.75
C THR A 100 8.93 6.55 -2.81
N VAL A 101 9.28 5.57 -1.97
CA VAL A 101 8.35 4.99 -0.98
C VAL A 101 8.79 5.42 0.41
N CYS A 102 7.89 6.07 1.14
CA CYS A 102 8.05 6.48 2.52
C CYS A 102 7.06 5.68 3.39
N SER A 103 7.57 4.82 4.26
CA SER A 103 6.74 4.17 5.27
C SER A 103 6.68 5.09 6.49
N GLY A 104 5.49 5.60 6.81
CA GLY A 104 5.28 6.55 7.89
C GLY A 104 4.39 5.96 8.98
N HIS A 105 4.97 5.65 10.13
CA HIS A 105 4.20 5.47 11.36
C HIS A 105 4.08 6.86 12.03
N VAL A 106 2.87 7.28 12.39
CA VAL A 106 2.71 8.49 13.21
C VAL A 106 3.38 8.20 14.53
N ALA A 107 4.46 8.92 14.85
CA ALA A 107 5.04 8.93 16.18
C ALA A 107 3.97 9.48 17.14
N GLY A 108 3.25 8.58 17.80
CA GLY A 108 2.39 8.90 18.93
C GLY A 108 3.21 9.30 20.14
#